data_AF-A0A838JLQ8-F1
#
_entry.id   AF-A0A838JLQ8-F1
#
_cell.length_a   1.000
_cell.length_b   1.000
_cell.length_c   1.000
_cell.angle_alpha   90.00
_cell.angle_beta   90.00
_cell.angle_gamma   90.00
#
_symmetry.space_group_name_H-M   'P 1'
#
loop_
_entity.id
_entity.type
_entity.pdbx_description
1 polymer ?
#
loop_
_entity_poly.entity_id
_entity_poly.type
_entity_poly.pdbx_seq_one_letter_code
_entity_poly.pdbx_strand_id
1 'polypeptide(L)'
;MAPQARAALVTTVVGFFAGIWIILAPFIVEYQKVGEDWIDATKNDLWTGGTLIAISALTLLLFAAFALRDAARAVEQAGDAEAEES
;
A
#
# COMPACT_ATOMS: atom_id res chain seq x y z
N MET A 1 -18.78 4.09 -1.04
CA MET A 1 -17.43 4.68 -1.15
C MET A 1 -17.46 5.78 -2.20
N ALA A 2 -17.04 7.01 -1.86
CA ALA A 2 -17.01 8.11 -2.83
C ALA A 2 -16.06 7.77 -4.00
N PRO A 3 -16.32 8.25 -5.23
CA PRO A 3 -15.47 7.97 -6.40
C PRO A 3 -14.00 8.39 -6.17
N GLN A 4 -13.78 9.46 -5.41
CA GLN A 4 -12.47 9.95 -5.02
C GLN A 4 -11.70 8.93 -4.14
N ALA A 5 -12.39 8.29 -3.20
CA ALA A 5 -11.79 7.29 -2.31
C ALA A 5 -11.40 6.00 -3.06
N ARG A 6 -12.20 5.61 -4.07
CA ARG A 6 -11.83 4.50 -4.97
C ARG A 6 -10.61 4.84 -5.80
N ALA A 7 -10.57 6.03 -6.38
CA ALA A 7 -9.41 6.49 -7.14
C ALA A 7 -8.15 6.53 -6.27
N ALA A 8 -8.23 7.06 -5.04
CA ALA A 8 -7.11 7.06 -4.10
C ALA A 8 -6.62 5.64 -3.79
N LEU A 9 -7.53 4.69 -3.52
CA LEU A 9 -7.16 3.30 -3.27
C LEU A 9 -6.44 2.66 -4.47
N VAL A 10 -6.99 2.85 -5.68
CA VAL A 10 -6.36 2.34 -6.91
C VAL A 10 -4.98 2.97 -7.11
N THR A 11 -4.85 4.28 -6.95
CA THR A 11 -3.57 4.98 -7.05
C THR A 11 -2.56 4.45 -6.04
N THR A 12 -2.96 4.19 -4.80
CA THR A 12 -2.07 3.61 -3.77
C THR A 12 -1.63 2.20 -4.13
N VAL A 13 -2.54 1.36 -4.65
CA VAL A 13 -2.19 0.00 -5.09
C VAL A 13 -1.22 0.04 -6.28
N VAL A 14 -1.49 0.89 -7.27
CA VAL A 14 -0.59 1.09 -8.41
C VAL A 14 0.76 1.62 -7.94
N GLY A 15 0.79 2.58 -7.03
CA GLY A 15 2.01 3.13 -6.43
C GLY A 15 2.85 2.05 -5.73
N PHE A 16 2.21 1.17 -4.96
CA PHE A 16 2.88 0.05 -4.31
C PHE A 16 3.59 -0.87 -5.34
N PHE A 17 2.88 -1.29 -6.38
CA PHE A 17 3.48 -2.15 -7.42
C PHE A 17 4.50 -1.42 -8.29
N ALA A 18 4.31 -0.12 -8.53
CA ALA A 18 5.31 0.71 -9.21
C ALA A 18 6.60 0.80 -8.39
N GLY A 19 6.51 0.93 -7.06
CA GLY A 19 7.69 0.91 -6.19
C GLY A 19 8.44 -0.43 -6.24
N ILE A 20 7.71 -1.55 -6.26
CA ILE A 20 8.31 -2.90 -6.46
C ILE A 20 9.03 -2.95 -7.81
N TRP A 21 8.37 -2.49 -8.88
CA TRP A 21 8.99 -2.46 -10.20
C TRP A 21 10.27 -1.63 -10.21
N ILE A 22 10.28 -0.43 -9.61
CA ILE A 22 11.47 0.43 -9.56
C ILE A 22 12.65 -0.27 -8.87
N ILE A 23 12.42 -1.01 -7.79
CA ILE A 23 13.47 -1.80 -7.11
C ILE A 23 14.04 -2.89 -8.03
N LEU A 24 13.18 -3.54 -8.82
CA LEU A 24 13.56 -4.67 -9.66
C LEU A 24 14.11 -4.26 -11.03
N ALA A 25 13.74 -3.08 -11.52
CA ALA A 25 14.07 -2.57 -12.84
C ALA A 25 15.58 -2.57 -13.15
N PRO A 26 16.51 -2.19 -12.23
CA PRO A 26 17.95 -2.23 -12.50
C PRO A 26 18.46 -3.60 -12.93
N PHE A 27 17.90 -4.65 -12.34
CA PHE A 27 18.33 -6.02 -12.55
C PHE A 27 17.62 -6.66 -13.74
N ILE A 28 16.34 -6.35 -13.94
CA ILE A 28 15.55 -6.88 -15.07
C ILE A 28 15.95 -6.22 -16.39
N VAL A 29 16.22 -4.92 -16.38
CA VAL A 29 16.63 -4.14 -17.56
C VAL A 29 18.16 -4.16 -17.74
N GLU A 30 18.89 -4.79 -16.81
CA GLU A 30 20.32 -5.07 -16.89
C GLU A 30 21.24 -3.83 -16.96
N TYR A 31 20.78 -2.65 -16.53
CA TYR A 31 21.69 -1.51 -16.34
C TYR A 31 22.47 -1.58 -15.02
N GLN A 32 22.03 -2.40 -14.06
CA GLN A 32 22.84 -2.86 -12.94
C GLN A 32 23.28 -4.31 -13.20
N LYS A 33 24.58 -4.53 -13.38
CA LYS A 33 25.13 -5.87 -13.48
C LYS A 33 25.23 -6.53 -12.10
N VAL A 34 24.94 -7.83 -12.06
CA VAL A 34 25.04 -8.64 -10.84
C VAL A 34 26.52 -8.89 -10.52
N GLY A 35 26.90 -8.62 -9.26
CA GLY A 35 28.28 -8.80 -8.79
C GLY A 35 29.20 -7.60 -9.02
N GLU A 36 28.71 -6.54 -9.67
CA GLU A 36 29.38 -5.25 -9.73
C GLU A 36 28.88 -4.32 -8.62
N ASP A 37 29.69 -3.32 -8.28
CA ASP A 37 29.27 -2.26 -7.36
C ASP A 37 28.02 -1.55 -7.88
N TRP A 38 27.17 -1.10 -6.95
CA TRP A 38 25.95 -0.41 -7.33
C TRP A 38 26.25 0.97 -7.88
N ILE A 39 25.79 1.20 -9.11
CA ILE A 39 25.81 2.53 -9.70
C ILE A 39 24.81 3.44 -8.98
N ASP A 40 25.03 4.75 -9.09
CA ASP A 40 24.20 5.72 -8.37
C ASP A 40 22.72 5.68 -8.79
N ALA A 41 22.44 5.31 -10.04
CA ALA A 41 21.08 5.08 -10.52
C ALA A 41 20.38 3.95 -9.73
N THR A 42 21.04 2.80 -9.53
CA THR A 42 20.50 1.67 -8.75
C THR A 42 20.23 2.07 -7.31
N LYS A 43 21.13 2.81 -6.67
CA LYS A 43 20.91 3.30 -5.30
C LYS A 43 19.69 4.22 -5.23
N ASN A 44 19.55 5.12 -6.19
CA ASN A 44 18.40 6.02 -6.28
C ASN A 44 17.09 5.24 -6.50
N ASP A 45 17.10 4.23 -7.36
CA ASP A 45 15.94 3.37 -7.62
C ASP A 45 15.54 2.60 -6.36
N LEU A 46 16.50 2.04 -5.62
CA LEU A 46 16.23 1.33 -4.37
C LEU A 46 15.62 2.23 -3.30
N TRP A 47 16.16 3.44 -3.12
CA TRP A 47 15.59 4.41 -2.18
C TRP A 47 14.20 4.88 -2.62
N THR A 48 14.05 5.26 -3.88
CA THR A 48 12.79 5.77 -4.45
C THR A 48 11.69 4.71 -4.39
N GLY A 49 11.98 3.51 -4.90
CA GLY A 49 11.05 2.38 -4.90
C GLY A 49 10.72 1.94 -3.48
N GLY A 50 11.73 1.86 -2.59
CA GLY A 50 11.53 1.51 -1.18
C GLY A 50 10.64 2.49 -0.44
N THR A 51 10.86 3.80 -0.59
CA THR A 51 9.99 4.84 0.00
C THR A 51 8.56 4.75 -0.54
N LEU A 52 8.40 4.55 -1.85
CA LEU A 52 7.07 4.43 -2.45
C LEU A 52 6.31 3.20 -1.95
N ILE A 53 6.99 2.06 -1.83
CA ILE A 53 6.44 0.83 -1.22
C ILE A 53 6.01 1.13 0.22
N ALA A 54 6.89 1.71 1.03
CA ALA A 54 6.64 1.93 2.46
C ALA A 54 5.41 2.82 2.69
N ILE A 55 5.32 3.96 2.00
CA ILE A 55 4.18 4.89 2.14
C ILE A 55 2.89 4.25 1.63
N SER A 56 2.94 3.54 0.50
CA SER A 56 1.76 2.89 -0.07
C SER A 56 1.27 1.76 0.82
N ALA A 57 2.17 0.92 1.32
CA ALA A 57 1.86 -0.17 2.24
C ALA A 57 1.26 0.37 3.54
N LEU A 58 1.87 1.38 4.15
CA LEU A 58 1.35 2.01 5.37
C LEU A 58 -0.06 2.56 5.13
N THR A 59 -0.29 3.23 4.00
CA THR A 59 -1.60 3.77 3.64
C THR A 59 -2.65 2.66 3.51
N LEU A 60 -2.31 1.56 2.84
CA LEU A 60 -3.20 0.40 2.68
C LEU A 60 -3.51 -0.28 4.02
N LEU A 61 -2.49 -0.44 4.87
CA LEU A 61 -2.65 -1.03 6.20
C LEU A 61 -3.55 -0.17 7.09
N LEU A 62 -3.34 1.15 7.11
CA LEU A 62 -4.21 2.07 7.84
C LEU A 62 -5.64 2.04 7.31
N PHE A 63 -5.82 2.06 5.98
CA PHE A 63 -7.13 1.96 5.35
C PHE A 63 -7.85 0.66 5.77
N ALA A 64 -7.16 -0.48 5.73
CA ALA A 64 -7.72 -1.76 6.15
C ALA A 64 -8.05 -1.79 7.64
N ALA A 65 -7.16 -1.28 8.50
CA ALA A 65 -7.36 -1.23 9.94
C ALA A 65 -8.58 -0.38 10.33
N PHE A 66 -8.76 0.79 9.70
CA PHE A 66 -9.94 1.63 9.94
C PHE A 66 -11.21 0.98 9.42
N ALA A 67 -11.19 0.39 8.21
CA ALA A 67 -12.35 -0.30 7.67
C ALA A 67 -12.81 -1.47 8.56
N LEU A 68 -11.86 -2.25 9.11
CA LEU A 68 -12.15 -3.33 10.04
C LEU A 68 -12.70 -2.81 11.38
N ARG A 69 -12.12 -1.74 11.92
CA ARG A 69 -12.61 -1.10 13.15
C ARG A 69 -14.05 -0.60 13.01
N ASP A 70 -14.36 0.03 11.89
CA ASP A 70 -15.70 0.56 11.62
C ASP A 70 -16.71 -0.57 11.43
N ALA A 71 -16.31 -1.65 10.74
CA ALA A 71 -17.14 -2.85 10.60
C ALA A 71 -17.43 -3.52 11.95
N ALA A 72 -16.44 -3.65 12.83
CA ALA A 72 -16.61 -4.24 14.15
C ALA A 72 -17.60 -3.43 15.01
N ARG A 73 -17.50 -2.10 14.98
CA ARG A 73 -18.41 -1.20 15.71
C ARG A 73 -19.85 -1.27 15.20
N ALA A 74 -20.03 -1.41 13.90
CA ALA A 74 -21.37 -1.53 13.31
C ALA A 74 -22.06 -2.83 13.76
N VAL A 75 -21.31 -3.92 13.91
CA VAL A 75 -21.82 -5.21 14.41
C VAL A 75 -22.21 -5.10 15.89
N GLU A 76 -21.38 -4.47 16.71
CA GLU A 76 -21.65 -4.26 18.15
C GLU A 76 -22.95 -3.46 18.36
N GLN A 77 -23.11 -2.35 17.63
CA GLN A 77 -24.32 -1.51 17.70
C GLN A 77 -25.59 -2.23 17.25
N ALA A 78 -25.50 -3.11 16.24
CA ALA A 78 -26.65 -3.88 15.80
C ALA A 78 -27.08 -4.91 16.86
N GLY A 79 -26.11 -5.54 17.55
CA GLY A 79 -26.40 -6.48 18.62
C GLY A 79 -27.05 -5.82 19.86
N ASP A 80 -26.58 -4.62 20.24
CA ASP A 80 -27.16 -3.87 21.36
C ASP A 80 -28.61 -3.44 21.07
N ALA A 81 -28.90 -3.00 19.83
CA ALA A 81 -30.25 -2.62 19.43
C ALA A 81 -31.23 -3.80 19.46
N GLU A 82 -30.81 -4.99 19.02
CA GLU A 82 -31.62 -6.21 19.09
C GLU A 82 -31.89 -6.65 20.54
N ALA A 83 -30.96 -6.39 21.47
CA ALA A 83 -31.11 -6.71 22.88
C ALA A 83 -32.01 -5.72 23.65
N GLU A 84 -32.07 -4.45 23.23
CA GLU A 84 -32.99 -3.45 23.81
C GLU A 84 -34.45 -3.65 23.36
N GLU A 85 -34.67 -4.24 22.18
CA GLU A 85 -36.02 -4.52 21.64
C GLU A 85 -36.66 -5.81 22.18
N SER A 86 -35.91 -6.68 22.90
CA SER A 86 -36.35 -7.97 23.45
C SER A 86 -36.73 -7.94 24.92
#